data_AF-A0A512J265-F1
#
_entry.id   AF-A0A512J265-F1
#
_cell.length_a   1.000
_cell.length_b   1.000
_cell.length_c   1.000
_cell.angle_alpha   90.00
_cell.angle_beta   90.00
_cell.angle_gamma   90.00
#
_symmetry.space_group_name_H-M   'P 1'
#
loop_
_entity.id
_entity.type
_entity.pdbx_description
1 polymer ?
#
loop_
_entity_poly.entity_id
_entity_poly.type
_entity_poly.pdbx_seq_one_letter_code
_entity_poly.pdbx_strand_id
1 'polypeptide(L)' 'MLSAVGLSHALAGLALDVQRGRPTAEQWVEALALAAQAEPVPGRAREIEFTPGGAVRIHLRELRP' A
#
# COMPACT_ATOMS: atom_id res chain seq x y z
N MET A 1 7.26 -17.86 -1.86
CA MET A 1 7.68 -17.08 -0.67
C MET A 1 8.37 -15.83 -1.19
N LEU A 2 7.78 -14.64 -1.03
CA LEU A 2 8.46 -13.39 -1.44
C LEU A 2 9.68 -13.19 -0.52
N SER A 3 10.87 -13.01 -1.09
CA SER A 3 12.05 -12.63 -0.31
C SER A 3 11.86 -11.21 0.25
N ALA A 4 12.56 -10.87 1.34
CA ALA A 4 12.53 -9.50 1.89
C ALA A 4 12.91 -8.42 0.85
N VAL A 5 13.74 -8.80 -0.14
CA VAL A 5 14.10 -7.96 -1.28
C VAL A 5 12.93 -7.80 -2.25
N GLY A 6 12.23 -8.90 -2.58
CA GLY A 6 11.02 -8.85 -3.40
C GLY A 6 9.90 -8.04 -2.74
N LEU A 7 9.77 -8.13 -1.43
CA LEU A 7 8.85 -7.32 -0.65
C LEU A 7 9.27 -5.84 -0.67
N SER A 8 10.55 -5.52 -0.44
CA SER A 8 11.04 -4.14 -0.50
C SER A 8 10.84 -3.51 -1.89
N HIS A 9 10.99 -4.29 -2.97
CA HIS A 9 10.74 -3.83 -4.33
C HIS A 9 9.25 -3.62 -4.60
N ALA A 10 8.38 -4.52 -4.12
CA ALA A 10 6.92 -4.37 -4.23
C ALA A 10 6.39 -3.17 -3.44
N LEU A 11 7.07 -2.81 -2.34
CA LEU A 11 6.77 -1.65 -1.51
C LEU A 11 7.49 -0.37 -1.95
N ALA A 12 8.42 -0.45 -2.90
CA ALA A 12 9.06 0.73 -3.46
C ALA A 12 8.02 1.59 -4.19
N GLY A 13 7.82 2.84 -3.73
CA GLY A 13 6.76 3.72 -4.22
C GLY A 13 5.42 3.55 -3.48
N LEU A 14 5.37 2.85 -2.35
CA LEU A 14 4.18 2.85 -1.49
C LEU A 14 4.24 4.04 -0.51
N ALA A 15 3.24 4.91 -0.56
CA ALA A 15 2.96 5.91 0.47
C ALA A 15 1.82 5.39 1.36
N LEU A 16 2.05 5.32 2.68
CA LEU A 16 1.04 4.86 3.62
C LEU A 16 0.40 6.06 4.30
N ASP A 17 -0.90 6.31 4.05
CA ASP A 17 -1.69 7.26 4.83
C ASP A 17 -2.68 6.51 5.72
N VAL A 18 -2.32 6.37 6.99
CA VAL A 18 -3.17 5.73 7.98
C VAL A 18 -4.10 6.77 8.59
N GLN A 19 -5.23 7.02 7.95
CA GLN A 19 -6.30 7.84 8.52
C GLN A 19 -6.95 7.11 9.72
N ARG A 20 -7.44 7.89 10.69
CA ARG A 20 -7.78 7.43 12.06
C ARG A 20 -8.53 6.09 12.12
N GLY A 21 -7.87 5.13 12.75
CA GLY A 21 -8.34 3.78 13.04
C GLY A 21 -7.09 2.92 13.06
N ARG A 22 -6.76 2.24 14.17
CA ARG A 22 -5.59 1.36 14.19
C ARG A 22 -5.92 0.15 13.31
N PRO A 23 -5.31 -0.02 12.13
CA PRO A 23 -5.62 -1.17 11.28
C PRO A 23 -5.16 -2.43 11.99
N THR A 24 -5.93 -3.51 11.85
CA THR A 24 -5.51 -4.82 12.37
C THR A 24 -4.35 -5.38 11.54
N ALA A 25 -3.63 -6.36 12.09
CA ALA A 25 -2.58 -7.05 11.35
C ALA A 25 -3.11 -7.70 10.05
N GLU A 26 -4.33 -8.24 10.07
CA GLU A 26 -4.99 -8.80 8.88
C GLU A 26 -5.24 -7.75 7.80
N GLN A 27 -5.72 -6.56 8.19
CA GLN A 27 -5.93 -5.45 7.25
C GLN A 27 -4.62 -4.98 6.61
N TRP A 28 -3.53 -4.99 7.37
CA TRP A 28 -2.20 -4.72 6.83
C TRP A 28 -1.76 -5.77 5.81
N VAL A 29 -1.96 -7.05 6.13
CA VAL A 29 -1.61 -8.15 5.22
C VAL A 29 -2.42 -8.06 3.93
N GLU A 30 -3.72 -7.78 4.02
CA GLU A 30 -4.60 -7.60 2.85
C GLU A 30 -4.15 -6.40 1.99
N ALA A 31 -3.89 -5.25 2.62
CA ALA A 31 -3.44 -4.05 1.93
C ALA A 31 -2.11 -4.26 1.18
N LEU A 32 -1.15 -4.93 1.82
CA LEU A 32 0.15 -5.24 1.22
C LEU A 32 0.02 -6.27 0.09
N ALA A 33 -0.88 -7.26 0.23
CA ALA A 33 -1.15 -8.24 -0.81
C ALA A 33 -1.80 -7.61 -2.05
N LEU A 34 -2.71 -6.66 -1.86
CA LEU A 34 -3.32 -5.88 -2.96
C LEU A 34 -2.27 -4.99 -3.63
N ALA A 35 -1.44 -4.30 -2.86
CA ALA A 35 -0.38 -3.46 -3.40
C ALA A 35 0.67 -4.27 -4.19
N ALA A 36 0.99 -5.49 -3.75
CA ALA A 36 1.95 -6.37 -4.42
C ALA A 36 1.44 -6.94 -5.76
N GLN A 37 0.13 -7.01 -5.97
CA GLN A 37 -0.47 -7.47 -7.23
C GLN A 37 -0.50 -6.40 -8.31
N ALA A 38 -0.38 -5.12 -7.95
CA ALA A 38 -0.42 -4.04 -8.90
C ALA A 38 0.96 -3.83 -9.57
N GLU A 39 0.98 -3.52 -10.86
CA GLU A 39 2.21 -3.13 -11.57
C GLU A 39 2.71 -1.74 -11.12
N PRO A 40 4.03 -1.57 -10.89
CA PRO A 40 4.61 -0.27 -10.54
C PRO A 40 4.36 0.75 -11.65
N VAL A 41 3.95 1.97 -11.27
CA VAL A 41 3.74 3.07 -12.23
C VAL A 41 4.82 4.13 -12.00
N PRO A 42 5.71 4.39 -12.98
CA PRO A 42 6.76 5.40 -12.86
C PRO A 42 6.21 6.78 -12.48
N GLY A 43 6.89 7.49 -11.58
CA GLY A 43 6.49 8.84 -11.15
C GLY A 43 5.24 8.87 -10.26
N ARG A 44 4.71 7.72 -9.83
CA ARG A 44 3.56 7.63 -8.94
C ARG A 44 3.88 6.79 -7.71
N ALA A 45 3.28 7.18 -6.59
CA ALA A 45 3.20 6.38 -5.40
C ALA A 45 1.80 5.77 -5.25
N ARG A 46 1.70 4.66 -4.54
CA ARG A 46 0.41 4.10 -4.11
C ARG A 46 0.10 4.59 -2.72
N GLU A 47 -1.02 5.27 -2.57
CA GLU A 47 -1.57 5.69 -1.29
C GLU A 47 -2.55 4.61 -0.80
N ILE A 48 -2.27 4.04 0.36
CA ILE A 48 -3.19 3.10 1.03
C ILE A 48 -3.94 3.84 2.11
N GLU A 49 -5.28 3.90 1.99
CA GLU A 49 -6.19 4.52 2.96
C GLU A 49 -6.96 3.42 3.72
N PHE A 50 -6.91 3.47 5.05
CA PHE A 50 -7.72 2.62 5.93
C PHE A 50 -8.95 3.39 6.41
N THR A 51 -10.14 2.91 6.08
CA THR A 51 -11.42 3.58 6.42
C THR A 51 -12.05 3.02 7.69
N PRO A 52 -12.81 3.84 8.46
CA PRO A 52 -13.66 3.33 9.52
C PRO A 52 -14.67 2.31 8.97
N GLY A 53 -14.67 1.09 9.51
CA GLY A 53 -15.42 -0.04 8.96
C GLY A 53 -14.55 -1.08 8.25
N GLY A 54 -13.25 -0.80 8.10
CA GLY A 54 -12.24 -1.79 7.74
C GLY A 54 -11.99 -1.97 6.25
N ALA A 55 -12.56 -1.12 5.39
CA ALA A 55 -12.21 -1.15 3.98
C ALA A 55 -10.85 -0.48 3.73
N VAL A 56 -10.04 -1.13 2.90
CA VAL A 56 -8.77 -0.62 2.38
C VAL A 56 -9.03 -0.02 1.00
N ARG A 57 -8.61 1.22 0.78
CA ARG A 57 -8.55 1.79 -0.58
C ARG A 57 -7.11 1.99 -0.99
N ILE A 58 -6.82 1.75 -2.26
CA ILE A 58 -5.51 2.00 -2.86
C ILE A 58 -5.70 2.96 -4.03
N HIS A 59 -5.01 4.10 -3.97
CA HIS A 59 -5.04 5.13 -5.01
C HIS A 59 -3.63 5.42 -5.52
N LEU A 60 -3.51 5.85 -6.77
CA LEU A 60 -2.24 6.34 -7.30
C LEU A 60 -2.13 7.83 -7.06
N ARG A 61 -1.08 8.24 -6.37
CA ARG A 61 -0.71 9.63 -6.13
C ARG A 61 0.52 9.97 -6.95
N GLU A 62 0.56 11.15 -7.56
CA GLU A 62 1.77 11.60 -8.24
C GLU A 62 2.88 11.92 -7.23
N LEU A 63 4.08 11.42 -7.51
CA LEU A 63 5.29 11.84 -6.82
C LEU A 63 5.65 13.23 -7.37
N ARG A 64 5.27 14.29 -6.64
CA ARG A 64 5.75 15.63 -6.99
C ARG A 64 7.27 15.68 -6.76
N PRO A 65 8.03 16.33 -7.67
CA PRO A 65 9.47 16.55 -7.50
C PRO A 65 9.78 17.44 -6.30
#